data_AF-A0A503TNX2-F1
#
_entry.id   AF-A0A503TNX2-F1
#
_cell.length_a   1.000
_cell.length_b   1.000
_cell.length_c   1.000
_cell.angle_alpha   90.00
_cell.angle_beta   90.00
_cell.angle_gamma   90.00
#
_symmetry.space_group_name_H-M   'P 1'
#
loop_
_entity.id
_entity.type
_entity.pdbx_description
1 polymer ?
#
loop_
_entity_poly.entity_id
_entity_poly.type
_entity_poly.pdbx_seq_one_letter_code
_entity_poly.pdbx_strand_id
1 'polypeptide(L)' 'MQEAAKLLTALGDCIEAIEAYLTAAQRSTLDGLLAALPTLSPTGSATMVMTVLAHRELDARRSTH' A
#
# COMPACT_ATOMS: atom_id res chain seq x y z
N MET A 1 -0.46 22.89 -16.47
CA MET A 1 0.74 22.06 -16.28
C MET A 1 1.18 22.05 -14.81
N GLN A 2 1.30 23.20 -14.15
CA GLN A 2 1.70 23.30 -12.73
C GLN A 2 0.77 22.54 -11.75
N GLU A 3 -0.55 22.58 -11.95
CA GLU A 3 -1.50 21.85 -11.09
C GLU A 3 -1.36 20.32 -11.20
N ALA A 4 -1.10 19.80 -12.39
CA ALA A 4 -0.87 18.37 -12.57
C ALA A 4 0.42 17.90 -11.85
N ALA A 5 1.48 18.73 -11.88
CA ALA A 5 2.70 18.44 -11.16
C ALA A 5 2.47 18.39 -9.64
N LYS A 6 1.71 19.35 -9.08
CA LYS A 6 1.36 19.35 -7.64
C LYS A 6 0.56 18.10 -7.24
N LEU A 7 -0.41 17.69 -8.05
CA LEU A 7 -1.21 16.50 -7.78
C LEU A 7 -0.36 15.23 -7.83
N LEU A 8 0.60 15.14 -8.76
CA LEU A 8 1.53 14.02 -8.85
C LEU A 8 2.48 13.98 -7.65
N THR A 9 3.00 15.13 -7.20
CA THR A 9 3.80 15.22 -5.97
C THR A 9 2.99 14.76 -4.76
N ALA A 10 1.78 15.29 -4.57
CA ALA A 10 0.93 14.91 -3.45
C ALA A 10 0.58 13.41 -3.47
N LEU A 11 0.38 12.82 -4.66
CA LEU A 11 0.16 11.39 -4.81
C LEU A 11 1.41 10.59 -4.40
N GLY A 12 2.60 11.04 -4.80
CA GLY A 12 3.87 10.44 -4.39
C GLY A 12 4.04 10.45 -2.86
N ASP A 13 3.85 11.62 -2.24
CA ASP A 13 3.94 11.79 -0.79
C ASP A 13 2.96 10.86 -0.04
N CYS A 14 1.73 10.71 -0.55
CA CYS A 14 0.75 9.79 0.01
C CYS A 14 1.21 8.33 -0.10
N ILE A 15 1.79 7.92 -1.22
CA ILE A 15 2.28 6.55 -1.42
C ILE A 15 3.43 6.26 -0.46
N GLU A 16 4.40 7.18 -0.33
CA GLU A 16 5.53 7.03 0.60
C GLU A 16 5.06 6.92 2.05
N ALA A 17 4.10 7.74 2.47
CA ALA A 17 3.54 7.68 3.82
C ALA A 17 2.85 6.33 4.10
N ILE A 18 2.13 5.79 3.11
CA ILE A 18 1.50 4.47 3.21
C ILE A 18 2.55 3.37 3.32
N GLU A 19 3.58 3.39 2.48
CA GLU A 19 4.67 2.40 2.53
C GLU A 19 5.36 2.43 3.89
N ALA A 20 5.71 3.60 4.40
CA ALA A 20 6.31 3.76 5.73
C ALA A 20 5.42 3.19 6.84
N TYR A 21 4.10 3.44 6.78
CA TYR A 21 3.16 2.86 7.72
C TYR A 21 3.13 1.33 7.65
N LEU A 22 3.06 0.76 6.43
CA LEU A 22 3.01 -0.69 6.24
C LEU A 22 4.29 -1.36 6.76
N THR A 23 5.46 -0.78 6.50
CA THR A 23 6.74 -1.28 7.01
C THR A 23 6.80 -1.23 8.54
N ALA A 24 6.27 -0.19 9.18
CA ALA A 24 6.21 -0.09 10.64
C ALA A 24 5.10 -0.97 11.27
N ALA A 25 4.08 -1.34 10.50
CA ALA A 25 2.93 -2.08 11.00
C ALA A 25 3.31 -3.51 11.45
N GLN A 26 2.67 -3.98 12.52
CA GLN A 26 2.80 -5.37 12.95
C GLN A 26 2.18 -6.31 11.91
N ARG A 27 2.70 -7.54 11.84
CA ARG A 27 2.20 -8.56 10.91
C ARG A 27 0.70 -8.81 11.05
N SER A 28 0.19 -8.89 12.29
CA SER A 28 -1.23 -9.05 12.59
C SER A 28 -2.10 -7.92 12.03
N THR A 29 -1.60 -6.69 12.02
CA THR A 29 -2.26 -5.54 11.42
C THR A 29 -2.34 -5.68 9.89
N LEU A 30 -1.27 -6.15 9.25
CA LEU A 30 -1.25 -6.40 7.81
C LEU A 30 -2.18 -7.55 7.42
N ASP A 31 -2.20 -8.63 8.19
CA ASP A 31 -3.12 -9.76 7.98
C ASP A 31 -4.58 -9.32 8.15
N GLY A 32 -4.88 -8.51 9.17
CA GLY A 32 -6.20 -7.93 9.38
C GLY A 32 -6.63 -6.96 8.27
N LEU A 33 -5.69 -6.15 7.76
CA LEU A 33 -5.92 -5.28 6.61
C LEU A 33 -6.29 -6.11 5.37
N LEU A 34 -5.53 -7.17 5.07
CA LEU A 34 -5.82 -8.05 3.94
C LEU A 34 -7.17 -8.75 4.08
N ALA A 35 -7.56 -9.15 5.29
CA ALA A 35 -8.86 -9.75 5.56
C ALA A 35 -10.04 -8.78 5.35
N ALA A 36 -9.81 -7.47 5.54
CA ALA A 36 -10.81 -6.43 5.33
C ALA A 36 -10.91 -5.97 3.87
N LEU A 37 -9.88 -6.25 3.05
CA LEU A 37 -9.87 -5.88 1.64
C LEU A 37 -10.67 -6.89 0.79
N PRO A 38 -11.40 -6.42 -0.24
CA PRO A 38 -12.13 -7.31 -1.12
C PRO A 38 -11.16 -8.16 -1.95
N THR A 39 -11.54 -9.42 -2.15
CA THR A 39 -10.75 -10.41 -2.91
C THR A 39 -10.56 -10.01 -4.38
N LEU A 40 -11.51 -9.26 -4.93
CA LEU A 40 -11.45 -8.69 -6.27
C LEU A 40 -11.53 -7.17 -6.16
N SER A 41 -10.55 -6.49 -6.73
CA SER A 41 -10.50 -5.04 -6.78
C SER A 41 -10.44 -4.58 -8.23
N PRO A 42 -11.14 -3.48 -8.61
CA PRO A 42 -11.00 -2.89 -9.93
C PRO A 42 -9.54 -2.52 -10.21
N THR A 43 -9.08 -2.78 -11.44
CA THR A 43 -7.72 -2.43 -11.86
C THR A 43 -7.47 -0.93 -11.71
N GLY A 44 -6.36 -0.58 -11.06
CA GLY A 44 -5.98 0.82 -10.83
C GLY A 44 -6.73 1.50 -9.68
N SER A 45 -7.59 0.79 -8.95
CA SER A 45 -8.21 1.33 -7.74
C SER A 45 -7.22 1.43 -6.57
N ALA A 46 -7.47 2.36 -5.66
CA ALA A 46 -6.70 2.49 -4.41
C ALA A 46 -6.72 1.19 -3.60
N THR A 47 -7.84 0.46 -3.63
CA THR A 47 -7.98 -0.86 -2.99
C THR A 47 -6.99 -1.87 -3.57
N MET A 48 -6.88 -1.96 -4.91
CA MET A 48 -5.89 -2.83 -5.56
C MET A 48 -4.47 -2.45 -5.13
N VAL A 49 -4.14 -1.16 -5.11
CA VAL A 49 -2.82 -0.68 -4.69
C VAL A 49 -2.54 -1.07 -3.24
N MET A 50 -3.49 -0.91 -2.32
CA MET A 50 -3.32 -1.30 -0.91
C MET A 50 -3.09 -2.80 -0.75
N THR A 51 -3.87 -3.62 -1.46
CA THR A 51 -3.69 -5.08 -1.46
C THR A 51 -2.29 -5.45 -1.92
N VAL A 52 -1.79 -4.83 -3.01
CA VAL A 52 -0.44 -5.09 -3.53
C VAL A 52 0.64 -4.66 -2.54
N LEU A 53 0.54 -3.48 -1.96
CA LEU A 53 1.55 -2.97 -1.01
C LEU A 53 1.62 -3.83 0.26
N ALA A 54 0.47 -4.21 0.83
CA ALA A 54 0.41 -5.06 2.02
C ALA A 54 1.01 -6.45 1.75
N HIS A 55 0.71 -7.06 0.58
CA HIS A 55 1.31 -8.34 0.20
C HIS A 55 2.83 -8.23 -0.04
N ARG A 56 3.30 -7.16 -0.68
CA ARG A 56 4.73 -6.93 -0.90
C ARG A 56 5.50 -6.83 0.41
N GLU A 57 4.98 -6.08 1.37
CA GLU A 57 5.61 -5.95 2.68
C GLU A 57 5.70 -7.29 3.42
N LEU A 58 4.62 -8.09 3.41
CA LEU A 58 4.63 -9.42 4.01
C LEU A 58 5.63 -10.37 3.33
N ASP A 59 5.79 -10.27 2.01
CA ASP A 59 6.75 -11.08 1.25
C ASP A 59 8.21 -10.65 1.50
N ALA A 60 8.46 -9.34 1.63
CA ALA A 60 9.78 -8.81 1.99
C ALA A 60 10.23 -9.30 3.38
N ARG A 61 9.30 -9.36 4.35
CA ARG A 61 9.56 -9.92 5.69
C ARG A 61 9.81 -11.42 5.69
N ARG A 62 9.23 -12.15 4.73
CA ARG A 62 9.45 -13.60 4.58
C ARG A 62 10.80 -13.90 3.94
N SER A 63 11.26 -13.06 3.03
CA SER A 63 12.52 -13.23 2.30
C SER A 63 13.76 -12.85 3.11
N THR A 64 13.58 -12.18 4.26
CA THR A 64 14.63 -11.76 5.19
C THR A 64 14.86 -12.76 6.34
N HIS A 65 14.13 -13.88 6.33
CA HIS A 65 14.22 -14.98 7.28
C HIS A 65 14.71 -16.26 6.60
#